data_AF-H2ZHE6-F1
#
_entry.id   AF-H2ZHE6-F1
#
_cell.length_a   1.000
_cell.length_b   1.000
_cell.length_c   1.000
_cell.angle_alpha   90.00
_cell.angle_beta   90.00
_cell.angle_gamma   90.00
#
_symmetry.space_group_name_H-M   'P 1'
#
loop_
_entity.id
_entity.type
_entity.pdbx_description
1 polymer ?
#
loop_
_entity_poly.entity_id
_entity_poly.type
_entity_poly.pdbx_seq_one_letter_code
_entity_poly.pdbx_strand_id
1 'polypeptide(L)'
;MQVEVNGVKHDIALHGIQTHIIDFTLSRMTKGKVSLFQDLSNDPDLFKGDSSIDYQFEIYRMIKKELSNDWSQFKPKTNIFWIHYLLDKFIFHVSYKYKRSKLHSNSLKLLKTLHRTVLNYDSCLNFYTSSSLFKNE
;
A
#
# COMPACT_ATOMS: atom_id res chain seq x y z
N MET A 1 13.74 13.94 -3.35
CA MET A 1 14.27 12.65 -3.85
C MET A 1 13.80 12.48 -5.28
N GLN A 2 14.70 12.23 -6.22
CA GLN A 2 14.32 11.94 -7.60
C GLN A 2 13.97 10.46 -7.76
N VAL A 3 12.83 10.19 -8.38
CA VAL A 3 12.42 8.85 -8.79
C VAL A 3 12.07 8.86 -10.26
N GLU A 4 12.28 7.74 -10.93
CA GLU A 4 11.87 7.55 -12.32
C GLU A 4 10.65 6.64 -12.37
N VAL A 5 9.57 7.11 -13.00
CA VAL A 5 8.34 6.35 -13.21
C VAL A 5 8.03 6.39 -14.70
N ASN A 6 7.98 5.22 -15.35
CA ASN A 6 7.78 5.09 -16.79
C ASN A 6 8.72 5.96 -17.64
N GLY A 7 9.99 6.07 -17.23
CA GLY A 7 11.00 6.89 -17.92
C GLY A 7 10.92 8.39 -17.65
N VAL A 8 9.95 8.85 -16.85
CA VAL A 8 9.80 10.27 -16.46
C VAL A 8 10.36 10.47 -15.06
N LYS A 9 11.17 11.52 -14.88
CA LYS A 9 11.71 11.89 -13.58
C LYS A 9 10.69 12.71 -12.79
N HIS A 10 10.53 12.37 -11.51
CA HIS A 10 9.67 13.05 -10.56
C HIS A 10 10.44 13.41 -9.29
N ASP A 11 10.19 14.61 -8.78
CA ASP A 11 10.74 15.07 -7.50
C ASP A 11 9.74 14.86 -6.37
N ILE A 12 10.11 14.02 -5.41
CA ILE A 12 9.31 13.77 -4.21
C ILE A 12 9.89 14.57 -3.04
N ALA A 13 9.06 15.45 -2.46
CA ALA A 13 9.38 16.18 -1.25
C ALA A 13 9.35 15.23 -0.03
N LEU A 14 10.51 15.07 0.61
CA LEU A 14 10.69 14.13 1.73
C LEU A 14 10.15 14.65 3.07
N HIS A 15 9.98 15.97 3.21
CA HIS A 15 9.56 16.59 4.47
C HIS A 15 10.39 16.13 5.69
N GLY A 16 11.69 15.91 5.49
CA GLY A 16 12.62 15.47 6.53
C GLY A 16 12.59 13.97 6.84
N ILE A 17 11.82 13.16 6.10
CA ILE A 17 11.68 11.71 6.31
C ILE A 17 11.99 10.95 5.01
N GLN A 18 12.90 9.98 5.09
CA GLN A 18 13.17 9.03 4.02
C GLN A 18 12.62 7.65 4.41
N THR A 19 11.86 7.03 3.50
CA THR A 19 11.19 5.74 3.73
C THR A 19 11.90 4.62 2.98
N HIS A 20 12.02 3.45 3.61
CA HIS A 20 12.53 2.22 3.01
C HIS A 20 11.54 1.09 3.24
N ILE A 21 11.27 0.28 2.21
CA ILE A 21 10.49 -0.95 2.33
C ILE A 21 11.47 -2.09 2.61
N ILE A 22 11.21 -2.86 3.64
CA ILE A 22 12.02 -4.01 4.08
C ILE A 22 11.12 -5.22 4.26
N ASP A 23 11.74 -6.36 4.58
CA ASP A 23 11.08 -7.65 4.76
C ASP A 23 10.31 -8.11 3.53
N PHE A 24 10.98 -8.94 2.73
CA PHE A 24 10.44 -9.50 1.50
C PHE A 24 10.00 -10.96 1.67
N THR A 25 9.81 -11.44 2.91
CA THR A 25 9.46 -12.83 3.21
C THR A 25 8.21 -13.29 2.46
N LEU A 26 7.19 -12.42 2.37
CA LEU A 26 5.92 -12.71 1.67
C LEU A 26 5.82 -12.01 0.31
N SER A 27 6.93 -11.47 -0.20
CA SER A 27 6.93 -10.77 -1.49
C SER A 27 6.84 -11.73 -2.67
N ARG A 28 6.43 -11.19 -3.82
CA ARG A 28 6.39 -11.89 -5.10
C ARG A 28 7.02 -11.04 -6.19
N MET A 29 7.94 -11.61 -6.96
CA MET A 29 8.57 -10.94 -8.11
C MET A 29 8.84 -11.92 -9.25
N THR A 30 8.96 -11.38 -10.47
CA THR A 30 9.35 -12.16 -11.65
C THR A 30 10.54 -11.48 -12.32
N LYS A 31 11.55 -12.27 -12.69
CA LYS A 31 12.68 -11.84 -13.53
C LYS A 31 12.87 -12.82 -14.67
N GLY A 32 12.59 -12.38 -15.90
CA GLY A 32 12.58 -13.26 -17.07
C GLY A 32 11.51 -14.35 -16.92
N LYS A 33 11.93 -15.62 -16.96
CA LYS A 33 11.04 -16.79 -16.80
C LYS A 33 10.92 -17.30 -15.36
N VAL A 34 11.66 -16.70 -14.42
CA VAL A 34 11.69 -17.15 -13.02
C VAL A 34 10.81 -16.25 -12.18
N SER A 35 9.90 -16.85 -11.42
CA SER A 35 9.09 -16.18 -10.41
C SER A 35 9.50 -16.66 -9.02
N LEU A 36 9.77 -15.71 -8.13
CA LEU A 36 10.04 -15.94 -6.71
C LEU A 36 8.83 -15.45 -5.93
N PHE A 37 8.26 -16.31 -5.09
CA PHE A 37 7.13 -16.01 -4.23
C PHE A 37 7.10 -17.01 -3.08
N GLN A 38 6.48 -16.62 -1.97
CA GLN A 38 6.13 -17.55 -0.90
C GLN A 38 4.74 -18.12 -1.18
N ASP A 39 4.64 -19.45 -1.25
CA ASP A 39 3.34 -20.11 -1.37
C ASP A 39 2.69 -20.25 0.02
N LEU A 40 1.56 -19.56 0.19
CA LEU A 40 0.76 -19.57 1.41
C LEU A 40 -0.55 -20.35 1.25
N SER A 41 -0.70 -21.10 0.15
CA SER A 41 -1.94 -21.83 -0.17
C SER A 41 -2.37 -22.81 0.93
N ASN A 42 -1.40 -23.36 1.66
CA ASN A 42 -1.55 -24.35 2.72
C ASN A 42 -1.26 -23.82 4.13
N ASP A 43 -1.17 -22.50 4.33
CA ASP A 43 -1.00 -21.89 5.67
C ASP A 43 -2.36 -21.43 6.21
N PRO A 44 -3.08 -22.24 7.00
CA PRO A 44 -4.39 -21.84 7.52
C PRO A 44 -4.28 -20.81 8.64
N ASP A 45 -3.14 -20.70 9.33
CA ASP A 45 -3.05 -19.92 10.57
C ASP A 45 -2.87 -18.42 10.29
N LEU A 46 -2.19 -18.07 9.20
CA LEU A 46 -2.08 -16.68 8.74
C LEU A 46 -3.45 -16.00 8.52
N PHE A 47 -4.45 -16.77 8.07
CA PHE A 47 -5.77 -16.23 7.71
C PHE A 47 -6.80 -16.28 8.85
N LYS A 48 -6.46 -16.90 9.98
CA LYS A 48 -7.33 -16.98 11.18
C LYS A 48 -7.17 -15.79 12.13
N GLY A 49 -6.19 -14.93 11.90
CA GLY A 49 -5.96 -13.76 12.75
C GLY A 49 -7.18 -12.85 12.82
N ASP A 50 -7.43 -12.31 14.02
CA ASP A 50 -8.58 -11.45 14.29
C ASP A 50 -8.32 -10.02 13.82
N SER A 51 -9.10 -9.56 12.84
CA SER A 51 -9.02 -8.19 12.32
C SER A 51 -9.41 -7.11 13.34
N SER A 52 -10.08 -7.48 14.43
CA SER A 52 -10.35 -6.56 15.55
C SER A 52 -9.06 -6.21 16.30
N ILE A 53 -8.06 -7.11 16.27
CA ILE A 53 -6.73 -6.89 16.85
C ILE A 53 -5.88 -6.04 15.90
N ASP A 54 -5.81 -6.44 14.63
CA ASP A 54 -5.10 -5.65 13.61
C ASP A 54 -5.68 -5.85 12.21
N TYR A 55 -5.93 -4.73 11.51
CA TYR A 55 -6.48 -4.73 10.16
C TYR A 55 -5.61 -5.50 9.13
N GLN A 56 -4.33 -5.74 9.40
CA GLN A 56 -3.46 -6.56 8.56
C GLN A 56 -4.03 -7.95 8.27
N PHE A 57 -4.76 -8.55 9.22
CA PHE A 57 -5.35 -9.88 9.03
C PHE A 57 -6.45 -9.86 7.96
N GLU A 58 -7.17 -8.74 7.83
CA GLU A 58 -8.11 -8.55 6.72
C GLU A 58 -7.37 -8.35 5.39
N ILE A 59 -6.22 -7.66 5.39
CA ILE A 59 -5.39 -7.52 4.19
C ILE A 59 -4.98 -8.89 3.64
N TYR A 60 -4.52 -9.81 4.48
CA TYR A 60 -4.18 -11.17 4.03
C TYR A 60 -5.38 -11.91 3.43
N ARG A 61 -6.59 -11.75 4.01
CA ARG A 61 -7.82 -12.33 3.45
C ARG A 61 -8.20 -11.69 2.11
N MET A 62 -8.09 -10.37 1.97
CA MET A 62 -8.31 -9.65 0.71
C MET A 62 -7.34 -10.12 -0.38
N ILE A 63 -6.06 -10.28 -0.04
CA ILE A 63 -5.03 -10.80 -0.97
C ILE A 63 -5.36 -12.23 -1.40
N LYS A 64 -5.66 -13.13 -0.44
CA LYS A 64 -6.03 -14.52 -0.74
C LYS A 64 -7.22 -14.61 -1.70
N LYS A 65 -8.24 -13.76 -1.48
CA LYS A 65 -9.41 -13.66 -2.35
C LYS A 65 -9.05 -13.15 -3.75
N GLU A 66 -8.25 -12.10 -3.86
CA GLU A 66 -7.81 -11.52 -5.14
C GLU A 66 -6.99 -12.50 -5.99
N LEU A 67 -6.21 -13.36 -5.32
CA LEU A 67 -5.38 -14.38 -5.94
C LEU A 67 -6.11 -15.70 -6.19
N SER A 68 -7.35 -15.86 -5.73
CA SER A 68 -8.04 -17.16 -5.70
C SER A 68 -7.19 -18.28 -5.06
N ASN A 69 -6.41 -17.93 -4.03
CA ASN A 69 -5.42 -18.78 -3.35
C ASN A 69 -4.23 -19.27 -4.21
N ASP A 70 -4.01 -18.72 -5.40
CA ASP A 70 -2.83 -19.00 -6.23
C ASP A 70 -1.79 -17.88 -6.09
N TRP A 71 -0.81 -18.10 -5.21
CA TRP A 71 0.21 -17.12 -4.82
C TRP A 71 1.29 -16.89 -5.88
N SER A 72 1.28 -17.67 -6.96
CA SER A 72 2.19 -17.47 -8.09
C SER A 72 1.78 -16.28 -8.97
N GLN A 73 0.47 -15.92 -8.93
CA GLN A 73 -0.11 -14.90 -9.80
C GLN A 73 0.50 -13.52 -9.57
N PHE A 74 0.62 -12.75 -10.66
CA PHE A 74 0.94 -11.34 -10.58
C PHE A 74 -0.33 -10.50 -10.47
N LYS A 75 -0.69 -10.11 -9.24
CA LYS A 75 -1.79 -9.18 -8.97
C LYS A 75 -1.27 -7.93 -8.26
N PRO A 76 -0.90 -6.86 -8.98
CA PRO A 76 -0.38 -5.64 -8.36
C PRO A 76 -1.43 -4.91 -7.48
N LYS A 77 -2.71 -5.29 -7.58
CA LYS A 77 -3.79 -4.89 -6.67
C LYS A 77 -3.48 -5.21 -5.21
N THR A 78 -2.73 -6.27 -4.94
CA THR A 78 -2.31 -6.65 -3.58
C THR A 78 -1.50 -5.54 -2.90
N ASN A 79 -0.68 -4.79 -3.65
CA ASN A 79 0.03 -3.63 -3.11
C ASN A 79 -0.93 -2.50 -2.71
N ILE A 80 -2.03 -2.31 -3.44
CA ILE A 80 -3.06 -1.32 -3.10
C ILE A 80 -3.73 -1.65 -1.77
N PHE A 81 -3.93 -2.93 -1.45
CA PHE A 81 -4.46 -3.33 -0.14
C PHE A 81 -3.49 -2.94 1.00
N TRP A 82 -2.18 -3.12 0.81
CA TRP A 82 -1.19 -2.65 1.78
C TRP A 82 -1.12 -1.12 1.89
N ILE A 83 -1.33 -0.37 0.80
CA ILE A 83 -1.45 1.10 0.88
C ILE A 83 -2.71 1.49 1.68
N HIS A 84 -3.83 0.80 1.48
CA HIS A 84 -5.05 1.04 2.25
C HIS A 84 -4.83 0.80 3.75
N TYR A 85 -4.12 -0.28 4.11
CA TYR A 85 -3.68 -0.55 5.47
C TYR A 85 -2.81 0.57 6.07
N LEU A 86 -1.81 1.06 5.34
CA LEU A 86 -0.97 2.16 5.82
C LEU A 86 -1.76 3.44 6.05
N LEU A 87 -2.71 3.76 5.15
CA LEU A 87 -3.62 4.89 5.32
C LEU A 87 -4.48 4.75 6.57
N ASP A 88 -5.01 3.56 6.84
CA ASP A 88 -5.75 3.25 8.06
C ASP A 88 -4.89 3.52 9.31
N LYS A 89 -3.65 3.00 9.33
CA LYS A 89 -2.68 3.26 10.42
C LYS A 89 -2.37 4.74 10.59
N PHE A 90 -2.14 5.47 9.51
CA PHE A 90 -1.88 6.91 9.57
C PHE A 90 -3.09 7.68 10.13
N ILE A 91 -4.31 7.31 9.76
CA ILE A 91 -5.51 8.05 10.19
C ILE A 91 -5.88 7.74 11.65
N PHE A 92 -5.80 6.48 12.07
CA PHE A 92 -6.40 6.03 13.32
C PHE A 92 -5.39 5.64 14.41
N HIS A 93 -4.15 5.30 14.04
CA HIS A 93 -3.16 4.75 14.98
C HIS A 93 -1.96 5.67 15.21
N VAL A 94 -1.68 6.63 14.33
CA VAL A 94 -0.59 7.59 14.51
C VAL A 94 -0.99 8.77 15.39
N SER A 95 -0.20 9.04 16.43
CA SER A 95 -0.35 10.24 17.26
C SER A 95 0.47 11.41 16.72
N TYR A 96 -0.22 12.37 16.11
CA TYR A 96 0.40 13.59 15.59
C TYR A 96 0.60 14.67 16.67
N LYS A 97 1.75 15.35 16.65
CA LYS A 97 2.11 16.41 17.62
C LYS A 97 1.27 17.68 17.46
N TYR A 98 1.04 18.15 16.23
CA TYR A 98 0.43 19.46 15.94
C TYR A 98 -1.02 19.38 15.45
N LYS A 99 -1.90 18.74 16.23
CA LYS A 99 -3.28 18.41 15.82
C LYS A 99 -4.19 19.62 15.52
N ARG A 100 -3.85 20.81 16.02
CA ARG A 100 -4.63 22.05 15.80
C ARG A 100 -4.18 22.85 14.57
N SER A 101 -3.10 22.45 13.91
CA SER A 101 -2.58 23.18 12.76
C SER A 101 -3.48 23.00 11.53
N LYS A 102 -3.54 24.04 10.68
CA LYS A 102 -4.25 23.98 9.40
C LYS A 102 -3.67 22.89 8.48
N LEU A 103 -2.34 22.75 8.49
CA LEU A 103 -1.62 21.69 7.79
C LEU A 103 -2.14 20.31 8.20
N HIS A 104 -2.19 20.02 9.51
CA HIS A 104 -2.70 18.74 10.00
C HIS A 104 -4.13 18.46 9.53
N SER A 105 -5.03 19.44 9.66
CA SER A 105 -6.43 19.29 9.23
C SER A 105 -6.53 18.99 7.72
N ASN A 106 -5.79 19.74 6.89
CA ASN A 106 -5.77 19.54 5.45
C ASN A 106 -5.18 18.17 5.06
N SER A 107 -4.03 17.79 5.65
CA SER A 107 -3.40 16.49 5.40
C SER A 107 -4.29 15.33 5.85
N LEU A 108 -4.95 15.42 7.01
CA LEU A 108 -5.85 14.38 7.48
C LEU A 108 -7.10 14.26 6.59
N LYS A 109 -7.61 15.37 6.06
CA LYS A 109 -8.69 15.35 5.06
C LYS A 109 -8.24 14.62 3.79
N LEU A 110 -7.04 14.90 3.30
CA LEU A 110 -6.46 14.20 2.15
C LEU A 110 -6.31 12.70 2.43
N LEU A 111 -5.71 12.31 3.55
CA LEU A 111 -5.56 10.89 3.94
C LEU A 111 -6.91 10.16 3.97
N LYS A 112 -7.94 10.78 4.57
CA LYS A 112 -9.31 10.21 4.60
C LYS A 112 -9.93 10.08 3.22
N THR A 113 -9.70 11.05 2.33
CA THR A 113 -10.14 10.94 0.93
C THR A 113 -9.44 9.77 0.24
N LEU A 114 -8.12 9.66 0.38
CA LEU A 114 -7.34 8.55 -0.20
C LEU A 114 -7.79 7.21 0.35
N HIS A 115 -7.99 7.09 1.66
CA HIS A 115 -8.46 5.83 2.28
C HIS A 115 -9.78 5.36 1.65
N ARG A 116 -10.70 6.28 1.33
CA ARG A 116 -11.98 5.94 0.67
C ARG A 116 -11.84 5.55 -0.79
N THR A 117 -10.84 6.05 -1.50
CA THR A 117 -10.74 5.91 -2.96
C THR A 117 -9.63 4.99 -3.43
N VAL A 118 -8.62 4.69 -2.60
CA VAL A 118 -7.42 3.97 -3.05
C VAL A 118 -7.73 2.54 -3.52
N LEU A 119 -8.75 1.90 -2.95
CA LEU A 119 -9.19 0.56 -3.35
C LEU A 119 -9.80 0.52 -4.77
N ASN A 120 -10.10 1.67 -5.38
CA ASN A 120 -10.60 1.75 -6.75
C ASN A 120 -9.48 1.64 -7.80
N TYR A 121 -8.20 1.72 -7.42
CA TYR A 121 -7.07 1.63 -8.34
C TYR A 121 -6.54 0.21 -8.45
N ASP A 122 -6.04 -0.18 -9.62
CA ASP A 122 -5.63 -1.57 -9.90
C ASP A 122 -4.19 -1.88 -9.49
N SER A 123 -3.37 -0.84 -9.31
CA SER A 123 -1.98 -0.96 -8.89
C SER A 123 -1.46 0.36 -8.32
N CYS A 124 -0.35 0.32 -7.58
CA CYS A 124 0.32 1.55 -7.12
C CYS A 124 0.78 2.44 -8.28
N LEU A 125 1.16 1.86 -9.42
CA LEU A 125 1.50 2.63 -10.63
C LEU A 125 0.28 3.35 -11.21
N ASN A 126 -0.85 2.66 -11.31
CA ASN A 126 -2.11 3.26 -11.76
C ASN A 126 -2.57 4.35 -10.78
N PHE A 127 -2.46 4.13 -9.48
CA PHE A 127 -2.74 5.13 -8.45
C PHE A 127 -1.84 6.36 -8.60
N TYR A 128 -0.53 6.17 -8.75
CA TYR A 128 0.42 7.26 -8.89
C TYR A 128 0.18 8.09 -10.16
N THR A 129 -0.06 7.44 -11.30
CA THR A 129 -0.21 8.12 -12.60
C THR A 129 -1.59 8.73 -12.83
N SER A 130 -2.65 8.17 -12.23
CA SER A 130 -4.04 8.60 -12.50
C SER A 130 -4.58 9.57 -11.46
N SER A 131 -4.03 9.56 -10.24
CA SER A 131 -4.44 10.49 -9.18
C SER A 131 -3.99 11.91 -9.48
N SER A 132 -4.87 12.89 -9.28
CA SER A 132 -4.50 14.30 -9.35
C SER A 132 -3.52 14.73 -8.25
N LEU A 133 -3.37 13.91 -7.19
CA LEU A 133 -2.48 14.21 -6.07
C LEU A 133 -1.01 14.31 -6.48
N PHE A 134 -0.58 13.51 -7.45
CA PHE A 134 0.82 13.38 -7.85
C PHE A 134 1.11 14.06 -9.19
N LYS A 135 0.14 14.80 -9.73
CA LYS A 135 0.37 15.66 -10.88
C LYS A 135 1.14 16.88 -10.38
N ASN A 136 2.33 17.09 -10.92
CA ASN A 136 3.05 18.34 -10.73
C ASN A 136 2.19 19.46 -11.34
N GLU A 137 1.98 20.54 -10.58
CA GLU A 137 1.68 21.85 -11.19
C GLU A 137 2.90 22.35 -11.98
#